data_AF-A0A5N6X6N8-F1
#
_entry.id   AF-A0A5N6X6N8-F1
#
_cell.length_a   1.000
_cell.length_b   1.000
_cell.length_c   1.000
_cell.angle_alpha   90.00
_cell.angle_beta   90.00
_cell.angle_gamma   90.00
#
_symmetry.space_group_name_H-M   'P 1'
#
loop_
_entity.id
_entity.type
_entity.pdbx_description
1 polymer ?
#
loop_
_entity_poly.entity_id
_entity_poly.type
_entity_poly.pdbx_seq_one_letter_code
_entity_poly.pdbx_strand_id
1 'polypeptide(L)'
;MLAIKWVLAGDYETFTSGQNNGKLEEKSFVKLQEFFRDRLPTPEDVYALIVALMIDDIGKDKALAESVEIPEKNHGEVLLKAVENGLVPALETITDQAKKQNIIQSLRIGSKLDISQIVQGETVPHSMLALNDSQNLHDAFNIKAMVTLLDVGGAAAHCDPRGCIVMTQPIFDHYMKAIELLDEYRRKGNLGWPECYNKYLAYRADILKDGGFALPSTEDLEKHALLRLLCMGRVETKAKAEQFQKAFADLPSSTKTALVEGMSVNGIDDGTAILPYYAPGILSEVLRDVPDERIVPYLDAFMKFLTGVYDGSKPEPGKPGALKERDLAPMQGLVKSPGFKKNPEILAKATL
;
A
#
# COMPACT_ATOMS: atom_id res chain seq x y z
N MET A 1 11.46 -14.36 -0.26
CA MET A 1 12.91 -14.72 -0.25
C MET A 1 13.48 -15.10 -1.62
N LEU A 2 12.93 -16.05 -2.40
CA LEU A 2 13.57 -16.49 -3.66
C LEU A 2 13.76 -15.37 -4.71
N ALA A 3 12.88 -14.37 -4.72
CA ALA A 3 12.96 -13.23 -5.64
C ALA A 3 14.32 -12.51 -5.61
N ILE A 4 14.93 -12.31 -4.44
CA ILE A 4 16.23 -11.62 -4.33
C ILE A 4 17.34 -12.38 -5.06
N LYS A 5 17.31 -13.72 -5.01
CA LYS A 5 18.27 -14.58 -5.71
C LYS A 5 18.21 -14.33 -7.21
N TRP A 6 16.99 -14.34 -7.77
CA TRP A 6 16.79 -14.16 -9.21
C TRP A 6 17.17 -12.75 -9.68
N VAL A 7 16.79 -11.72 -8.93
CA VAL A 7 17.14 -10.32 -9.24
C VAL A 7 18.66 -10.13 -9.25
N LEU A 8 19.37 -10.58 -8.20
CA LEU A 8 20.83 -10.41 -8.12
C LEU A 8 21.57 -11.24 -9.18
N ALA A 9 21.08 -12.44 -9.49
CA ALA A 9 21.65 -13.31 -10.53
C ALA A 9 21.33 -12.85 -11.97
N GLY A 10 20.35 -11.97 -12.16
CA GLY A 10 19.87 -11.59 -13.49
C GLY A 10 19.04 -12.67 -14.17
N ASP A 11 18.42 -13.54 -13.39
CA ASP A 11 17.61 -14.66 -13.86
C ASP A 11 16.19 -14.20 -14.21
N TYR A 12 16.09 -13.43 -15.30
CA TYR A 12 14.83 -12.86 -15.79
C TYR A 12 13.78 -13.94 -16.09
N GLU A 13 14.20 -15.04 -16.72
CA GLU A 13 13.29 -16.12 -17.12
C GLU A 13 12.65 -16.81 -15.92
N THR A 14 13.44 -17.13 -14.89
CA THR A 14 12.86 -17.72 -13.67
C THR A 14 12.04 -16.68 -12.90
N PHE A 15 12.52 -15.43 -12.80
CA PHE A 15 11.79 -14.37 -12.11
C PHE A 15 10.39 -14.16 -12.70
N THR A 16 10.26 -14.21 -14.03
CA THR A 16 8.99 -13.95 -14.73
C THR A 16 8.20 -15.22 -15.06
N SER A 17 8.69 -16.39 -14.65
CA SER A 17 7.98 -17.66 -14.85
C SER A 17 6.58 -17.61 -14.23
N GLY A 18 5.56 -17.93 -15.02
CA GLY A 18 4.15 -17.93 -14.61
C GLY A 18 3.41 -16.59 -14.77
N GLN A 19 4.07 -15.52 -15.22
CA GLN A 19 3.41 -14.26 -15.55
C GLN A 19 2.70 -14.36 -16.91
N ASN A 20 1.40 -14.68 -16.89
CA ASN A 20 0.63 -14.89 -18.13
C ASN A 20 0.14 -13.60 -18.79
N ASN A 21 -0.10 -12.54 -18.00
CA ASN A 21 -0.64 -11.26 -18.48
C ASN A 21 0.23 -10.12 -17.96
N GLY A 22 0.60 -9.19 -18.85
CA GLY A 22 1.44 -8.06 -18.49
C GLY A 22 2.81 -8.48 -17.95
N LYS A 23 3.44 -9.50 -18.54
CA LYS A 23 4.78 -9.97 -18.15
C LYS A 23 5.73 -8.77 -18.01
N LEU A 24 6.52 -8.75 -16.92
CA LEU A 24 7.54 -7.73 -16.70
C LEU A 24 8.49 -7.68 -17.89
N GLU A 25 8.72 -6.50 -18.45
CA GLU A 25 9.64 -6.35 -19.57
C GLU A 25 11.08 -6.52 -19.11
N GLU A 26 11.94 -7.05 -19.99
CA GLU A 26 13.37 -7.26 -19.67
C GLU A 26 14.07 -5.96 -19.27
N LYS A 27 13.76 -4.84 -19.93
CA LYS A 27 14.29 -3.51 -19.59
C LYS A 27 13.92 -3.08 -18.16
N SER A 28 12.70 -3.40 -17.73
CA SER A 28 12.17 -3.11 -16.40
C SER A 28 12.82 -4.00 -15.36
N PHE A 29 13.06 -5.27 -15.70
CA PHE A 29 13.82 -6.18 -14.86
C PHE A 29 15.29 -5.75 -14.70
N VAL A 30 15.93 -5.26 -15.76
CA VAL A 30 17.29 -4.68 -15.66
C VAL A 30 17.28 -3.48 -14.71
N LYS A 31 16.30 -2.57 -14.83
CA LYS A 31 16.15 -1.44 -13.90
C LYS A 31 15.95 -1.93 -12.45
N LEU A 32 15.15 -2.98 -12.23
CA LEU A 32 14.99 -3.61 -10.92
C LEU A 32 16.32 -4.17 -10.40
N GLN A 33 17.07 -4.87 -11.25
CA GLN A 33 18.37 -5.41 -10.89
C GLN A 33 19.38 -4.32 -10.52
N GLU A 34 19.48 -3.26 -11.32
CA GLU A 34 20.35 -2.11 -11.06
C GLU A 34 19.95 -1.44 -9.74
N PHE A 35 18.65 -1.25 -9.50
CA PHE A 35 18.15 -0.70 -8.24
C PHE A 35 18.69 -1.47 -7.02
N PHE A 36 18.71 -2.81 -7.07
CA PHE A 36 19.25 -3.65 -5.99
C PHE A 36 20.78 -3.62 -5.93
N ARG A 37 21.47 -3.78 -7.07
CA ARG A 37 22.94 -3.85 -7.11
C ARG A 37 23.60 -2.56 -6.61
N ASP A 38 23.05 -1.41 -6.98
CA ASP A 38 23.56 -0.10 -6.55
C ASP A 38 23.44 0.12 -5.04
N ARG A 39 22.51 -0.59 -4.39
CA ARG A 39 22.19 -0.47 -2.95
C ARG A 39 22.76 -1.61 -2.11
N LEU A 40 23.33 -2.64 -2.74
CA LEU A 40 23.88 -3.83 -2.09
C LEU A 40 25.30 -4.13 -2.60
N PRO A 41 26.26 -3.20 -2.44
CA PRO A 41 27.61 -3.36 -3.00
C PRO A 41 28.41 -4.50 -2.35
N THR A 42 28.07 -4.92 -1.13
CA THR A 42 28.81 -5.94 -0.38
C THR A 42 27.93 -7.15 -0.01
N PRO A 43 28.52 -8.34 0.20
CA PRO A 43 27.80 -9.50 0.74
C PRO A 43 27.10 -9.21 2.07
N GLU A 44 27.67 -8.34 2.90
CA GLU A 44 27.10 -7.91 4.18
C GLU A 44 25.82 -7.09 3.98
N ASP A 45 25.72 -6.28 2.91
CA ASP A 45 24.49 -5.55 2.57
C ASP A 45 23.39 -6.52 2.14
N VAL A 46 23.73 -7.52 1.31
CA VAL A 46 22.78 -8.57 0.90
C VAL A 46 22.28 -9.35 2.12
N TYR A 47 23.18 -9.71 3.03
CA TYR A 47 22.82 -10.41 4.26
C TYR A 47 21.91 -9.54 5.16
N ALA A 48 22.22 -8.25 5.31
CA ALA A 48 21.39 -7.31 6.07
C ALA A 48 19.97 -7.20 5.49
N LEU A 49 19.84 -7.14 4.15
CA LEU A 49 18.53 -7.15 3.49
C LEU A 49 17.78 -8.48 3.69
N ILE A 50 18.47 -9.61 3.65
CA ILE A 50 17.85 -10.93 3.93
C ILE A 50 17.33 -10.95 5.37
N VAL A 51 18.09 -10.47 6.35
CA VAL A 51 17.63 -10.39 7.75
C VAL A 51 16.43 -9.47 7.86
N ALA A 52 16.46 -8.28 7.25
CA ALA A 52 15.32 -7.36 7.23
C ALA A 52 14.06 -8.01 6.65
N LEU A 53 14.18 -8.69 5.51
CA LEU A 53 13.08 -9.41 4.87
C LEU A 53 12.54 -10.57 5.73
N MET A 54 13.41 -11.31 6.41
CA MET A 54 13.00 -12.44 7.26
C MET A 54 12.22 -11.99 8.49
N ILE A 55 12.50 -10.79 9.01
CA ILE A 55 11.86 -10.29 10.23
C ILE A 55 10.63 -9.41 9.94
N ASP A 56 10.47 -8.82 8.75
CA ASP A 56 9.43 -7.80 8.46
C ASP A 56 8.01 -8.26 8.83
N ASP A 57 7.74 -9.57 8.73
CA ASP A 57 6.41 -10.15 8.94
C ASP A 57 6.18 -10.81 10.31
N ILE A 58 7.19 -10.90 11.19
CA ILE A 58 7.02 -11.60 12.49
C ILE A 58 6.10 -10.82 13.46
N GLY A 59 5.88 -9.52 13.22
CA GLY A 59 4.92 -8.71 13.98
C GLY A 59 3.45 -9.14 13.81
N LYS A 60 3.17 -10.07 12.89
CA LYS A 60 1.87 -10.74 12.74
C LYS A 60 1.66 -11.86 13.76
N ASP A 61 2.69 -12.27 14.49
CA ASP A 61 2.60 -13.31 15.50
C ASP A 61 1.89 -12.81 16.77
N LYS A 62 0.85 -13.54 17.17
CA LYS A 62 0.02 -13.19 18.34
C LYS A 62 0.79 -13.23 19.64
N ALA A 63 1.63 -14.25 19.83
CA ALA A 63 2.40 -14.40 21.06
C ALA A 63 3.45 -13.28 21.17
N LEU A 64 4.02 -12.84 20.03
CA LEU A 64 4.90 -11.69 20.00
C LEU A 64 4.17 -10.41 20.40
N ALA A 65 2.97 -10.15 19.85
CA ALA A 65 2.15 -8.98 20.20
C ALA A 65 1.81 -8.95 21.70
N GLU A 66 1.42 -10.08 22.28
CA GLU A 66 1.19 -10.24 23.72
C GLU A 66 2.46 -9.93 24.54
N SER A 67 3.63 -10.41 24.08
CA SER A 67 4.90 -10.23 24.80
C SER A 67 5.40 -8.77 24.85
N VAL A 68 4.95 -7.92 23.93
CA VAL A 68 5.32 -6.49 23.87
C VAL A 68 4.20 -5.56 24.30
N GLU A 69 3.07 -6.11 24.76
CA GLU A 69 1.90 -5.38 25.26
C GLU A 69 1.29 -4.38 24.25
N ILE A 70 1.41 -4.67 22.95
CA ILE A 70 0.82 -3.87 21.86
C ILE A 70 -0.40 -4.61 21.32
N PRO A 71 -1.55 -3.94 21.10
CA PRO A 71 -2.70 -4.56 20.46
C PRO A 71 -2.32 -5.21 19.12
N GLU A 72 -2.89 -6.38 18.82
CA GLU A 72 -2.62 -7.22 17.63
C GLU A 72 -2.87 -6.50 16.27
N LYS A 73 -3.30 -5.25 16.28
CA LYS A 73 -3.70 -4.49 15.09
C LYS A 73 -2.58 -3.69 14.44
N ASN A 74 -1.44 -3.48 15.10
CA ASN A 74 -0.32 -2.72 14.53
C ASN A 74 0.95 -3.59 14.42
N HIS A 75 1.00 -4.44 13.40
CA HIS A 75 2.10 -5.41 13.19
C HIS A 75 3.47 -4.73 13.12
N GLY A 76 3.56 -3.56 12.48
CA GLY A 76 4.81 -2.82 12.36
C GLY A 76 5.29 -2.28 13.71
N GLU A 77 4.40 -1.76 14.56
CA GLU A 77 4.74 -1.34 15.92
C GLU A 77 5.10 -2.53 16.82
N VAL A 78 4.39 -3.66 16.71
CA VAL A 78 4.73 -4.90 17.44
C VAL A 78 6.17 -5.32 17.13
N LEU A 79 6.53 -5.39 15.84
CA LEU A 79 7.87 -5.77 15.41
C LEU A 79 8.92 -4.76 15.88
N LEU A 80 8.68 -3.46 15.69
CA LEU A 80 9.61 -2.42 16.13
C LEU A 80 9.86 -2.53 17.64
N LYS A 81 8.81 -2.71 18.44
CA LYS A 81 8.92 -2.84 19.88
C LYS A 81 9.65 -4.12 20.29
N ALA A 82 9.38 -5.23 19.61
CA ALA A 82 10.09 -6.49 19.84
C ALA A 82 11.59 -6.34 19.58
N VAL A 83 11.97 -5.64 18.51
CA VAL A 83 13.38 -5.32 18.19
C VAL A 83 14.00 -4.43 19.25
N GLU A 84 13.32 -3.37 19.69
CA GLU A 84 13.79 -2.47 20.74
C GLU A 84 13.97 -3.19 22.10
N ASN A 85 13.17 -4.22 22.36
CA ASN A 85 13.28 -5.07 23.54
C ASN A 85 14.29 -6.22 23.38
N GLY A 86 14.97 -6.34 22.24
CA GLY A 86 15.96 -7.41 21.98
C GLY A 86 15.34 -8.80 21.79
N LEU A 87 14.07 -8.90 21.41
CA LEU A 87 13.33 -10.16 21.25
C LEU A 87 13.51 -10.80 19.87
N VAL A 88 14.35 -10.24 19.01
CA VAL A 88 14.56 -10.71 17.62
C VAL A 88 16.02 -11.14 17.42
N PRO A 89 16.37 -12.40 17.74
CA PRO A 89 17.76 -12.87 17.73
C PRO A 89 18.44 -12.77 16.36
N ALA A 90 17.69 -12.84 15.26
CA ALA A 90 18.23 -12.72 13.91
C ALA A 90 18.97 -11.39 13.70
N LEU A 91 18.53 -10.31 14.36
CA LEU A 91 19.16 -9.00 14.26
C LEU A 91 20.55 -8.95 14.94
N GLU A 92 20.79 -9.81 15.93
CA GLU A 92 22.11 -9.93 16.59
C GLU A 92 23.17 -10.58 15.69
N THR A 93 22.76 -11.20 14.58
CA THR A 93 23.70 -11.71 13.58
C THR A 93 24.31 -10.61 12.72
N ILE A 94 23.77 -9.38 12.78
CA ILE A 94 24.30 -8.21 12.08
C ILE A 94 25.38 -7.55 12.95
N THR A 95 26.64 -7.87 12.68
CA THR A 95 27.79 -7.37 13.45
C THR A 95 28.09 -5.90 13.21
N ASP A 96 27.81 -5.41 12.00
CA ASP A 96 27.95 -4.00 11.63
C ASP A 96 26.82 -3.18 12.26
N GLN A 97 27.18 -2.32 13.22
CA GLN A 97 26.20 -1.52 13.95
C GLN A 97 25.47 -0.51 13.06
N ALA A 98 26.11 0.06 12.05
CA ALA A 98 25.45 1.00 11.15
C ALA A 98 24.36 0.27 10.34
N LYS A 99 24.65 -0.92 9.80
CA LYS A 99 23.67 -1.74 9.09
C LYS A 99 22.52 -2.19 10.01
N LYS A 100 22.83 -2.61 11.24
CA LYS A 100 21.81 -2.96 12.25
C LYS A 100 20.88 -1.78 12.52
N GLN A 101 21.43 -0.58 12.69
CA GLN A 101 20.63 0.64 12.87
C GLN A 101 19.81 0.98 11.62
N ASN A 102 20.35 0.80 10.41
CA ASN A 102 19.60 1.01 9.17
C ASN A 102 18.39 0.07 9.05
N ILE A 103 18.52 -1.20 9.47
CA ILE A 103 17.38 -2.13 9.55
C ILE A 103 16.35 -1.61 10.55
N ILE A 104 16.74 -1.23 11.76
CA ILE A 104 15.82 -0.70 12.78
C ILE A 104 15.09 0.55 12.27
N GLN A 105 15.80 1.49 11.62
CA GLN A 105 15.18 2.67 11.02
C GLN A 105 14.24 2.30 9.87
N SER A 106 14.55 1.27 9.07
CA SER A 106 13.63 0.78 8.03
C SER A 106 12.32 0.22 8.61
N LEU A 107 12.40 -0.43 9.78
CA LEU A 107 11.21 -0.90 10.52
C LEU A 107 10.41 0.28 11.09
N ARG A 108 11.07 1.34 11.57
CA ARG A 108 10.41 2.58 12.01
C ARG A 108 9.68 3.30 10.88
N ILE A 109 10.23 3.28 9.67
CA ILE A 109 9.52 3.75 8.47
C ILE A 109 8.31 2.85 8.24
N GLY A 110 8.51 1.53 8.20
CA GLY A 110 7.47 0.53 7.92
C GLY A 110 6.33 0.48 8.93
N SER A 111 6.55 0.89 10.19
CA SER A 111 5.49 0.93 11.21
C SER A 111 4.52 2.09 11.05
N LYS A 112 4.84 3.06 10.18
CA LYS A 112 4.02 4.26 9.93
C LYS A 112 3.66 4.45 8.46
N LEU A 113 4.46 3.89 7.55
CA LEU A 113 4.32 4.02 6.11
C LEU A 113 4.49 2.66 5.42
N ASP A 114 3.41 2.20 4.80
CA ASP A 114 3.44 1.11 3.82
C ASP A 114 3.31 1.69 2.40
N ILE A 115 4.36 1.47 1.59
CA ILE A 115 4.43 1.94 0.21
C ILE A 115 3.33 1.31 -0.65
N SER A 116 2.90 0.08 -0.34
CA SER A 116 1.79 -0.57 -1.02
C SER A 116 0.47 0.19 -0.86
N GLN A 117 0.26 0.85 0.28
CA GLN A 117 -0.93 1.65 0.53
C GLN A 117 -0.95 2.95 -0.26
N ILE A 118 0.21 3.50 -0.61
CA ILE A 118 0.31 4.60 -1.60
C ILE A 118 -0.14 4.08 -2.95
N VAL A 119 0.42 2.95 -3.39
CA VAL A 119 0.11 2.35 -4.69
C VAL A 119 -1.39 2.03 -4.81
N GLN A 120 -2.01 1.64 -3.70
CA GLN A 120 -3.42 1.29 -3.63
C GLN A 120 -4.33 2.49 -3.30
N GLY A 121 -3.81 3.71 -3.14
CA GLY A 121 -4.61 4.90 -2.79
C GLY A 121 -5.34 4.82 -1.44
N GLU A 122 -4.96 3.86 -0.61
CA GLU A 122 -5.53 3.58 0.72
C GLU A 122 -5.00 4.55 1.76
N THR A 123 -3.71 4.88 1.67
CA THR A 123 -3.02 5.74 2.63
C THR A 123 -3.47 7.20 2.57
N VAL A 124 -2.89 8.01 3.45
CA VAL A 124 -3.07 9.46 3.52
C VAL A 124 -1.70 10.15 3.66
N PRO A 125 -1.57 11.43 3.27
CA PRO A 125 -0.31 12.17 3.36
C PRO A 125 0.39 12.12 4.73
N HIS A 126 -0.34 12.06 5.86
CA HIS A 126 0.24 11.93 7.19
C HIS A 126 1.22 10.76 7.33
N SER A 127 0.95 9.61 6.72
CA SER A 127 1.85 8.44 6.79
C SER A 127 3.25 8.75 6.25
N MET A 128 3.38 9.67 5.29
CA MET A 128 4.67 10.05 4.71
C MET A 128 5.53 10.89 5.68
N LEU A 129 4.96 11.43 6.77
CA LEU A 129 5.73 12.07 7.84
C LEU A 129 6.74 11.10 8.49
N ALA A 130 6.55 9.78 8.33
CA ALA A 130 7.54 8.76 8.69
C ALA A 130 8.92 8.99 8.05
N LEU A 131 8.97 9.71 6.94
CA LEU A 131 10.20 10.05 6.21
C LEU A 131 10.77 11.42 6.61
N ASN A 132 10.20 12.10 7.61
CA ASN A 132 10.72 13.38 8.15
C ASN A 132 11.81 13.16 9.20
N ASP A 133 11.76 12.04 9.90
CA ASP A 133 12.60 11.78 11.06
C ASP A 133 14.03 11.47 10.59
N SER A 134 14.90 12.49 10.69
CA SER A 134 16.38 12.46 10.69
C SER A 134 17.13 12.68 9.37
N GLN A 135 18.31 13.30 9.52
CA GLN A 135 19.36 13.24 8.51
C GLN A 135 19.80 11.79 8.35
N ASN A 136 20.06 11.37 7.10
CA ASN A 136 20.64 10.08 6.75
C ASN A 136 19.69 8.86 6.69
N LEU A 137 18.40 9.05 6.38
CA LEU A 137 17.45 7.97 6.08
C LEU A 137 17.74 7.18 4.78
N HIS A 138 18.82 7.47 4.05
CA HIS A 138 19.05 6.93 2.71
C HIS A 138 19.03 5.39 2.69
N ASP A 139 19.82 4.75 3.55
CA ASP A 139 19.95 3.30 3.54
C ASP A 139 18.72 2.62 4.13
N ALA A 140 18.14 3.19 5.19
CA ALA A 140 16.90 2.70 5.79
C ALA A 140 15.72 2.72 4.81
N PHE A 141 15.56 3.82 4.06
CA PHE A 141 14.56 3.93 3.00
C PHE A 141 14.82 2.91 1.88
N ASN A 142 16.08 2.75 1.46
CA ASN A 142 16.45 1.77 0.45
C ASN A 142 16.11 0.34 0.88
N ILE A 143 16.40 -0.02 2.14
CA ILE A 143 16.00 -1.32 2.71
C ILE A 143 14.47 -1.46 2.65
N LYS A 144 13.70 -0.46 3.12
CA LYS A 144 12.23 -0.58 3.11
C LYS A 144 11.65 -0.70 1.69
N ALA A 145 12.20 0.05 0.73
CA ALA A 145 11.81 -0.04 -0.67
C ALA A 145 12.11 -1.42 -1.27
N MET A 146 13.31 -1.96 -1.02
CA MET A 146 13.68 -3.31 -1.49
C MET A 146 12.82 -4.41 -0.84
N VAL A 147 12.58 -4.34 0.48
CA VAL A 147 11.69 -5.28 1.19
C VAL A 147 10.29 -5.24 0.56
N THR A 148 9.72 -4.04 0.38
CA THR A 148 8.40 -3.88 -0.26
C THR A 148 8.34 -4.55 -1.65
N LEU A 149 9.33 -4.30 -2.51
CA LEU A 149 9.38 -4.92 -3.85
C LEU A 149 9.48 -6.45 -3.78
N LEU A 150 10.25 -6.98 -2.83
CA LEU A 150 10.40 -8.43 -2.63
C LEU A 150 9.12 -9.07 -2.07
N ASP A 151 8.40 -8.39 -1.19
CA ASP A 151 7.12 -8.86 -0.64
C ASP A 151 6.05 -8.93 -1.72
N VAL A 152 5.95 -7.90 -2.56
CA VAL A 152 5.05 -7.88 -3.72
C VAL A 152 5.40 -9.02 -4.68
N GLY A 153 6.69 -9.20 -4.98
CA GLY A 153 7.15 -10.30 -5.82
C GLY A 153 6.81 -11.69 -5.24
N GLY A 154 6.84 -11.82 -3.91
CA GLY A 154 6.55 -13.06 -3.19
C GLY A 154 5.08 -13.30 -2.85
N ALA A 155 4.19 -12.31 -3.04
CA ALA A 155 2.83 -12.31 -2.49
C ALA A 155 1.97 -13.53 -2.90
N ALA A 156 2.22 -14.13 -4.07
CA ALA A 156 1.51 -15.32 -4.55
C ALA A 156 2.37 -16.59 -4.62
N ALA A 157 3.51 -16.63 -3.91
CA ALA A 157 4.39 -17.80 -3.89
C ALA A 157 3.71 -19.06 -3.31
N HIS A 158 2.67 -18.90 -2.48
CA HIS A 158 1.85 -20.01 -1.98
C HIS A 158 1.00 -20.67 -3.08
N CYS A 159 0.70 -19.95 -4.18
CA CYS A 159 0.01 -20.47 -5.34
C CYS A 159 0.99 -21.04 -6.37
N ASP A 160 2.07 -20.29 -6.67
CA ASP A 160 3.13 -20.74 -7.57
C ASP A 160 4.49 -20.18 -7.13
N PRO A 161 5.38 -21.01 -6.55
CA PRO A 161 6.68 -20.57 -6.08
C PRO A 161 7.76 -20.53 -7.17
N ARG A 162 7.45 -20.87 -8.43
CA ARG A 162 8.44 -21.00 -9.52
C ARG A 162 8.88 -19.66 -10.12
N GLY A 163 8.20 -18.57 -9.79
CA GLY A 163 8.50 -17.22 -10.26
C GLY A 163 7.72 -16.17 -9.46
N CYS A 164 7.91 -14.90 -9.78
CA CYS A 164 7.25 -13.76 -9.13
C CYS A 164 5.98 -13.40 -9.91
N ILE A 165 4.93 -14.23 -9.86
CA ILE A 165 3.75 -14.08 -10.74
C ILE A 165 2.98 -12.76 -10.56
N VAL A 166 3.16 -12.07 -9.42
CA VAL A 166 2.49 -10.79 -9.11
C VAL A 166 3.25 -9.58 -9.67
N MET A 167 4.59 -9.64 -9.74
CA MET A 167 5.45 -8.53 -10.19
C MET A 167 5.44 -8.40 -11.72
N THR A 168 4.25 -8.14 -12.26
CA THR A 168 3.97 -7.83 -13.66
C THR A 168 4.47 -6.42 -14.01
N GLN A 169 4.52 -6.07 -15.29
CA GLN A 169 4.96 -4.75 -15.76
C GLN A 169 4.16 -3.60 -15.11
N PRO A 170 2.81 -3.61 -15.09
CA PRO A 170 2.07 -2.51 -14.48
C PRO A 170 2.35 -2.39 -12.98
N ILE A 171 2.43 -3.52 -12.27
CA ILE A 171 2.74 -3.53 -10.83
C ILE A 171 4.13 -2.94 -10.58
N PHE A 172 5.14 -3.36 -11.34
CA PHE A 172 6.48 -2.79 -11.22
C PHE A 172 6.49 -1.27 -11.45
N ASP A 173 5.82 -0.79 -12.49
CA ASP A 173 5.78 0.65 -12.79
C ASP A 173 5.14 1.46 -11.67
N HIS A 174 4.03 0.97 -11.11
CA HIS A 174 3.35 1.63 -9.98
C HIS A 174 4.24 1.73 -8.75
N TYR A 175 4.91 0.63 -8.37
CA TYR A 175 5.77 0.60 -7.20
C TYR A 175 7.03 1.44 -7.40
N MET A 176 7.68 1.34 -8.55
CA MET A 176 8.85 2.17 -8.86
C MET A 176 8.48 3.65 -8.87
N LYS A 177 7.33 4.03 -9.43
CA LYS A 177 6.88 5.42 -9.41
C LYS A 177 6.65 5.94 -7.99
N ALA A 178 6.02 5.14 -7.13
CA ALA A 178 5.80 5.52 -5.73
C ALA A 178 7.15 5.68 -4.99
N ILE A 179 8.08 4.73 -5.16
CA ILE A 179 9.41 4.78 -4.55
C ILE A 179 10.19 6.01 -5.02
N GLU A 180 10.19 6.28 -6.33
CA GLU A 180 10.88 7.44 -6.92
C GLU A 180 10.34 8.77 -6.36
N LEU A 181 9.02 8.93 -6.26
CA LEU A 181 8.41 10.13 -5.70
C LEU A 181 8.74 10.32 -4.22
N LEU A 182 8.64 9.26 -3.41
CA LEU A 182 9.00 9.34 -1.99
C LEU A 182 10.47 9.70 -1.80
N ASP A 183 11.34 9.09 -2.60
CA ASP A 183 12.78 9.31 -2.58
C ASP A 183 13.15 10.74 -3.02
N GLU A 184 12.46 11.27 -4.04
CA GLU A 184 12.59 12.65 -4.47
C GLU A 184 12.20 13.63 -3.36
N TYR A 185 11.01 13.44 -2.77
CA TYR A 185 10.47 14.37 -1.77
C TYR A 185 11.25 14.35 -0.46
N ARG A 186 11.62 13.17 0.07
CA ARG A 186 12.42 13.09 1.30
C ARG A 186 13.77 13.81 1.16
N ARG A 187 14.36 13.84 -0.06
CA ARG A 187 15.66 14.48 -0.32
C ARG A 187 15.56 16.00 -0.47
N LYS A 188 14.41 16.53 -0.89
CA LYS A 188 14.23 17.98 -1.09
C LYS A 188 14.21 18.78 0.20
N GLY A 189 13.98 18.13 1.35
CA GLY A 189 13.89 18.80 2.65
C GLY A 189 12.65 19.68 2.85
N ASN A 190 11.85 19.93 1.79
CA ASN A 190 10.54 20.56 1.88
C ASN A 190 9.45 19.48 1.91
N LEU A 191 8.68 19.45 3.01
CA LEU A 191 7.76 18.38 3.42
C LEU A 191 6.40 18.44 2.73
N GLY A 192 6.39 18.66 1.42
CA GLY A 192 5.18 18.73 0.59
C GLY A 192 4.51 17.37 0.38
N TRP A 193 4.28 16.58 1.43
CA TRP A 193 3.72 15.23 1.34
C TRP A 193 2.33 15.16 0.68
N PRO A 194 1.40 16.12 0.90
CA PRO A 194 0.16 16.17 0.13
C PRO A 194 0.43 16.31 -1.38
N GLU A 195 1.42 17.11 -1.78
CA GLU A 195 1.82 17.24 -3.18
C GLU A 195 2.45 15.95 -3.71
N CYS A 196 3.29 15.27 -2.92
CA CYS A 196 3.88 13.97 -3.28
C CYS A 196 2.78 12.93 -3.54
N TYR A 197 1.79 12.84 -2.65
CA TYR A 197 0.66 11.93 -2.80
C TYR A 197 -0.20 12.27 -4.02
N ASN A 198 -0.51 13.56 -4.22
CA ASN A 198 -1.26 14.02 -5.39
C ASN A 198 -0.52 13.75 -6.70
N LYS A 199 0.81 13.85 -6.73
CA LYS A 199 1.63 13.46 -7.90
C LYS A 199 1.53 11.98 -8.21
N TYR A 200 1.45 11.12 -7.19
CA TYR A 200 1.21 9.70 -7.42
C TYR A 200 -0.20 9.46 -8.00
N LEU A 201 -1.24 10.10 -7.46
CA LEU A 201 -2.60 9.99 -7.99
C LEU A 201 -2.72 10.56 -9.41
N ALA A 202 -2.01 11.65 -9.74
CA ALA A 202 -1.95 12.21 -11.08
C ALA A 202 -1.31 11.23 -12.08
N TYR A 203 -0.22 10.55 -11.69
CA TYR A 203 0.36 9.47 -12.49
C TYR A 203 -0.65 8.34 -12.76
N ARG A 204 -1.47 7.96 -11.77
CA ARG A 204 -2.55 6.98 -11.96
C ARG A 204 -3.64 7.48 -12.89
N ALA A 205 -3.98 8.77 -12.82
CA ALA A 205 -4.92 9.41 -13.74
C ALA A 205 -4.39 9.41 -15.19
N ASP A 206 -3.10 9.66 -15.39
CA ASP A 206 -2.47 9.64 -16.72
C ASP A 206 -2.52 8.25 -17.36
N ILE A 207 -2.25 7.18 -16.60
CA ILE A 207 -2.40 5.80 -17.09
C ILE A 207 -3.83 5.52 -17.56
N LEU A 208 -4.83 5.95 -16.80
CA LEU A 208 -6.24 5.76 -17.17
C LEU A 208 -6.61 6.59 -18.40
N LYS A 209 -6.07 7.81 -18.51
CA LYS A 209 -6.26 8.69 -19.67
C LYS A 209 -5.69 8.07 -20.93
N ASP A 210 -4.49 7.50 -20.87
CA ASP A 210 -3.88 6.75 -21.97
C ASP A 210 -4.70 5.50 -22.34
N GLY A 211 -5.34 4.88 -21.34
CA GLY A 211 -6.34 3.83 -21.52
C GLY A 211 -7.72 4.30 -22.02
N GLY A 212 -7.88 5.59 -22.34
CA GLY A 212 -9.11 6.17 -22.90
C GLY A 212 -10.16 6.64 -21.87
N PHE A 213 -9.78 6.75 -20.60
CA PHE A 213 -10.62 7.24 -19.50
C PHE A 213 -10.04 8.52 -18.89
N ALA A 214 -10.58 9.67 -19.30
CA ALA A 214 -10.09 10.97 -18.83
C ALA A 214 -10.85 11.44 -17.57
N LEU A 215 -10.11 11.71 -16.50
CA LEU A 215 -10.59 12.44 -15.33
C LEU A 215 -10.07 13.87 -15.34
N PRO A 216 -10.92 14.91 -15.34
CA PRO A 216 -10.45 16.28 -15.44
C PRO A 216 -9.98 16.81 -14.08
N SER A 217 -8.68 16.64 -13.78
CA SER A 217 -7.89 17.18 -12.64
C SER A 217 -8.03 16.48 -11.28
N THR A 218 -6.91 16.38 -10.56
CA THR A 218 -6.80 15.89 -9.16
C THR A 218 -7.02 16.99 -8.11
N GLU A 219 -7.19 18.24 -8.52
CA GLU A 219 -7.46 19.38 -7.61
C GLU A 219 -8.92 19.40 -7.12
N ASP A 220 -9.80 18.67 -7.81
CA ASP A 220 -11.20 18.49 -7.47
C ASP A 220 -11.34 17.33 -6.46
N LEU A 221 -11.92 17.61 -5.28
CA LEU A 221 -12.02 16.62 -4.19
C LEU A 221 -12.84 15.38 -4.58
N GLU A 222 -13.88 15.52 -5.40
CA GLU A 222 -14.66 14.37 -5.84
C GLU A 222 -13.83 13.46 -6.76
N LYS A 223 -13.04 14.06 -7.65
CA LYS A 223 -12.16 13.32 -8.57
C LYS A 223 -10.98 12.71 -7.83
N HIS A 224 -10.44 13.40 -6.84
CA HIS A 224 -9.42 12.87 -5.94
C HIS A 224 -9.94 11.63 -5.20
N ALA A 225 -11.14 11.69 -4.61
CA ALA A 225 -11.78 10.54 -3.97
C ALA A 225 -12.02 9.37 -4.95
N LEU A 226 -12.53 9.67 -6.15
CA LEU A 226 -12.70 8.66 -7.20
C LEU A 226 -11.37 8.01 -7.62
N LEU A 227 -10.29 8.79 -7.78
CA LEU A 227 -8.96 8.26 -8.08
C LEU A 227 -8.45 7.32 -7.00
N ARG A 228 -8.64 7.67 -5.72
CA ARG A 228 -8.30 6.77 -4.61
C ARG A 228 -9.08 5.45 -4.70
N LEU A 229 -10.39 5.50 -4.96
CA LEU A 229 -11.21 4.30 -5.14
C LEU A 229 -10.74 3.44 -6.33
N LEU A 230 -10.40 4.07 -7.46
CA LEU A 230 -9.83 3.41 -8.63
C LEU A 230 -8.48 2.75 -8.31
N CYS A 231 -7.65 3.41 -7.49
CA CYS A 231 -6.39 2.83 -7.02
C CYS A 231 -6.61 1.61 -6.11
N MET A 232 -7.55 1.70 -5.16
CA MET A 232 -7.90 0.58 -4.26
C MET A 232 -8.40 -0.63 -5.05
N GLY A 233 -9.19 -0.37 -6.10
CA GLY A 233 -9.70 -1.39 -7.01
C GLY A 233 -8.70 -1.90 -8.04
N ARG A 234 -7.46 -1.37 -8.04
CA ARG A 234 -6.40 -1.69 -9.02
C ARG A 234 -6.89 -1.55 -10.46
N VAL A 235 -7.65 -0.49 -10.72
CA VAL A 235 -8.27 -0.25 -12.03
C VAL A 235 -7.23 0.28 -13.02
N GLU A 236 -7.15 -0.37 -14.18
CA GLU A 236 -6.25 0.01 -15.29
C GLU A 236 -6.98 0.09 -16.64
N THR A 237 -8.27 -0.24 -16.70
CA THR A 237 -9.04 -0.26 -17.95
C THR A 237 -10.21 0.71 -17.91
N LYS A 238 -10.53 1.29 -19.06
CA LYS A 238 -11.67 2.19 -19.22
C LYS A 238 -12.99 1.57 -18.74
N ALA A 239 -13.29 0.34 -19.16
CA ALA A 239 -14.55 -0.32 -18.82
C ALA A 239 -14.76 -0.45 -17.31
N LYS A 240 -13.73 -0.87 -16.57
CA LYS A 240 -13.79 -0.91 -15.10
C LYS A 240 -13.85 0.48 -14.48
N ALA A 241 -13.12 1.45 -15.03
CA ALA A 241 -13.15 2.82 -14.54
C ALA A 241 -14.54 3.46 -14.68
N GLU A 242 -15.24 3.18 -15.78
CA GLU A 242 -16.63 3.61 -16.00
C GLU A 242 -17.61 2.98 -15.01
N GLN A 243 -17.41 1.71 -14.62
CA GLN A 243 -18.21 1.07 -13.57
C GLN A 243 -18.01 1.73 -12.20
N PHE A 244 -16.76 2.07 -11.84
CA PHE A 244 -16.45 2.82 -10.62
C PHE A 244 -17.04 4.22 -10.65
N GLN A 245 -16.86 4.94 -11.76
CA GLN A 245 -17.42 6.27 -11.94
C GLN A 245 -18.94 6.25 -11.84
N LYS A 246 -19.60 5.26 -12.46
CA LYS A 246 -21.05 5.10 -12.37
C LYS A 246 -21.51 4.85 -10.94
N ALA A 247 -20.92 3.87 -10.24
CA ALA A 247 -21.25 3.58 -8.85
C ALA A 247 -21.08 4.82 -7.96
N PHE A 248 -19.97 5.54 -8.13
CA PHE A 248 -19.69 6.77 -7.41
C PHE A 248 -20.70 7.88 -7.75
N ALA A 249 -21.02 8.08 -9.03
CA ALA A 249 -21.96 9.09 -9.50
C ALA A 249 -23.39 8.85 -8.99
N ASP A 250 -23.81 7.58 -8.93
CA ASP A 250 -25.14 7.14 -8.50
C ASP A 250 -25.34 7.19 -6.97
N LEU A 251 -24.27 7.42 -6.18
CA LEU A 251 -24.37 7.60 -4.73
C LEU A 251 -25.32 8.76 -4.38
N PRO A 252 -26.17 8.62 -3.33
CA PRO A 252 -26.94 9.72 -2.79
C PRO A 252 -26.04 10.91 -2.42
N SER A 253 -26.48 12.14 -2.65
CA SER A 253 -25.64 13.34 -2.50
C SER A 253 -24.99 13.44 -1.11
N SER A 254 -25.74 13.16 -0.03
CA SER A 254 -25.20 13.18 1.33
C SER A 254 -24.12 12.12 1.57
N THR A 255 -24.33 10.90 1.05
CA THR A 255 -23.35 9.81 1.12
C THR A 255 -22.10 10.15 0.32
N LYS A 256 -22.25 10.69 -0.89
CA LYS A 256 -21.13 11.12 -1.72
C LYS A 256 -20.31 12.21 -1.04
N THR A 257 -20.95 13.24 -0.51
CA THR A 257 -20.26 14.31 0.24
C THR A 257 -19.49 13.74 1.43
N ALA A 258 -20.12 12.89 2.25
CA ALA A 258 -19.44 12.28 3.40
C ALA A 258 -18.24 11.41 2.99
N LEU A 259 -18.36 10.65 1.89
CA LEU A 259 -17.25 9.86 1.35
C LEU A 259 -16.10 10.77 0.91
N VAL A 260 -16.41 11.81 0.14
CA VAL A 260 -15.43 12.75 -0.40
C VAL A 260 -14.71 13.48 0.72
N GLU A 261 -15.44 14.01 1.70
CA GLU A 261 -14.87 14.67 2.87
C GLU A 261 -13.93 13.73 3.65
N GLY A 262 -14.39 12.51 3.97
CA GLY A 262 -13.58 11.53 4.69
C GLY A 262 -12.31 11.11 3.93
N MET A 263 -12.38 11.01 2.61
CA MET A 263 -11.25 10.73 1.74
C MET A 263 -10.35 11.94 1.44
N SER A 264 -10.71 13.14 1.90
CA SER A 264 -9.95 14.37 1.62
C SER A 264 -9.07 14.81 2.80
N VAL A 265 -9.24 14.22 3.98
CA VAL A 265 -8.42 14.56 5.15
C VAL A 265 -6.99 14.06 4.94
N ASN A 266 -6.03 14.98 4.96
CA ASN A 266 -4.62 14.70 4.71
C ASN A 266 -3.90 14.23 5.98
N GLY A 267 -4.36 14.69 7.14
CA GLY A 267 -3.92 14.34 8.47
C GLY A 267 -2.72 15.13 8.98
N ILE A 268 -2.17 16.11 8.25
CA ILE A 268 -0.97 16.88 8.62
C ILE A 268 -1.36 18.19 9.32
N ASP A 269 -2.21 18.99 8.69
CA ASP A 269 -2.65 20.31 9.16
C ASP A 269 -4.17 20.53 8.96
N ASP A 270 -4.92 19.44 8.79
CA ASP A 270 -6.36 19.45 8.55
C ASP A 270 -7.14 18.44 9.40
N GLY A 271 -6.59 18.06 10.56
CA GLY A 271 -7.26 17.20 11.54
C GLY A 271 -6.83 15.73 11.50
N THR A 272 -7.71 14.83 11.97
CA THR A 272 -7.41 13.39 12.06
C THR A 272 -7.86 12.65 10.80
N ALA A 273 -6.90 12.18 10.02
CA ALA A 273 -7.17 11.32 8.87
C ALA A 273 -7.45 9.88 9.30
N ILE A 274 -8.38 9.22 8.59
CA ILE A 274 -8.69 7.81 8.80
C ILE A 274 -8.02 6.98 7.70
N LEU A 275 -7.23 5.98 8.09
CA LEU A 275 -6.66 4.98 7.19
C LEU A 275 -7.53 3.71 7.27
N PRO A 276 -8.31 3.37 6.22
CA PRO A 276 -9.20 2.22 6.23
C PRO A 276 -8.44 0.92 5.93
N TYR A 277 -7.59 0.48 6.85
CA TYR A 277 -6.62 -0.61 6.67
C TYR A 277 -7.27 -1.90 6.17
N TYR A 278 -6.71 -2.50 5.11
CA TYR A 278 -7.25 -3.61 4.31
C TYR A 278 -8.38 -3.25 3.33
N ALA A 279 -8.71 -1.98 3.11
CA ALA A 279 -9.77 -1.58 2.16
C ALA A 279 -9.57 -2.17 0.75
N PRO A 280 -8.38 -2.13 0.13
CA PRO A 280 -8.14 -2.75 -1.18
C PRO A 280 -8.38 -4.26 -1.17
N GLY A 281 -7.97 -4.94 -0.09
CA GLY A 281 -8.19 -6.38 0.09
C GLY A 281 -9.68 -6.72 0.20
N ILE A 282 -10.43 -5.95 1.00
CA ILE A 282 -11.88 -6.11 1.12
C ILE A 282 -12.58 -5.82 -0.21
N LEU A 283 -12.20 -4.75 -0.92
CA LEU A 283 -12.75 -4.44 -2.25
C LEU A 283 -12.50 -5.55 -3.27
N SER A 284 -11.31 -6.15 -3.25
CA SER A 284 -10.98 -7.31 -4.08
C SER A 284 -11.93 -8.49 -3.81
N GLU A 285 -12.21 -8.81 -2.53
CA GLU A 285 -13.16 -9.85 -2.16
C GLU A 285 -14.61 -9.50 -2.49
N VAL A 286 -14.99 -8.23 -2.35
CA VAL A 286 -16.31 -7.69 -2.74
C VAL A 286 -16.59 -7.99 -4.21
N LEU A 287 -15.60 -7.74 -5.07
CA LEU A 287 -15.71 -7.91 -6.53
C LEU A 287 -15.39 -9.33 -7.03
N ARG A 288 -14.86 -10.20 -6.16
CA ARG A 288 -14.48 -11.57 -6.53
C ARG A 288 -15.68 -12.33 -7.10
N ASP A 289 -15.51 -12.88 -8.30
CA ASP A 289 -16.51 -13.67 -9.03
C ASP A 289 -17.85 -12.94 -9.28
N VAL A 290 -17.86 -11.60 -9.23
CA VAL A 290 -19.02 -10.79 -9.59
C VAL A 290 -19.03 -10.59 -11.11
N PRO A 291 -20.11 -10.96 -11.83
CA PRO A 291 -20.24 -10.67 -13.25
C PRO A 291 -20.18 -9.17 -13.53
N ASP A 292 -19.58 -8.77 -14.66
CA ASP A 292 -19.35 -7.36 -15.00
C ASP A 292 -20.65 -6.52 -14.96
N GLU A 293 -21.78 -7.08 -15.38
CA GLU A 293 -23.08 -6.41 -15.36
C GLU A 293 -23.64 -6.17 -13.95
N ARG A 294 -23.07 -6.81 -12.92
CA ARG A 294 -23.46 -6.68 -11.52
C ARG A 294 -22.43 -5.94 -10.67
N ILE A 295 -21.31 -5.48 -11.21
CA ILE A 295 -20.24 -4.82 -10.42
C ILE A 295 -20.74 -3.55 -9.71
N VAL A 296 -21.54 -2.72 -10.39
CA VAL A 296 -21.96 -1.39 -9.90
C VAL A 296 -22.65 -1.46 -8.52
N PRO A 297 -23.67 -2.31 -8.28
CA PRO A 297 -24.26 -2.48 -6.94
C PRO A 297 -23.28 -2.89 -5.83
N TYR A 298 -22.23 -3.65 -6.15
CA TYR A 298 -21.23 -4.08 -5.16
C TYR A 298 -20.26 -2.95 -4.81
N LEU A 299 -19.88 -2.17 -5.82
CA LEU A 299 -19.10 -0.95 -5.63
C LEU A 299 -19.85 0.09 -4.80
N ASP A 300 -21.13 0.32 -5.12
CA ASP A 300 -22.00 1.23 -4.36
C ASP A 300 -22.10 0.80 -2.88
N ALA A 301 -22.33 -0.48 -2.60
CA ALA A 301 -22.36 -0.99 -1.23
C ALA A 301 -21.02 -0.82 -0.49
N PHE A 302 -19.88 -1.02 -1.17
CA PHE A 302 -18.55 -0.80 -0.60
C PHE A 302 -18.28 0.69 -0.31
N MET A 303 -18.65 1.58 -1.23
CA MET A 303 -18.50 3.03 -1.06
C MET A 303 -19.37 3.55 0.11
N LYS A 304 -20.61 3.07 0.22
CA LYS A 304 -21.48 3.34 1.38
C LYS A 304 -20.85 2.84 2.69
N PHE A 305 -20.30 1.63 2.69
CA PHE A 305 -19.59 1.10 3.86
C PHE A 305 -18.42 1.99 4.26
N LEU A 306 -17.59 2.43 3.31
CA LEU A 306 -16.48 3.34 3.58
C LEU A 306 -16.95 4.66 4.23
N THR A 307 -18.13 5.18 3.89
CA THR A 307 -18.65 6.39 4.57
C THR A 307 -18.81 6.19 6.08
N GLY A 308 -19.26 5.01 6.51
CA GLY A 308 -19.33 4.63 7.92
C GLY A 308 -17.94 4.43 8.53
N VAL A 309 -16.97 3.94 7.74
CA VAL A 309 -15.56 3.84 8.18
C VAL A 309 -14.97 5.22 8.43
N TYR A 310 -15.26 6.23 7.62
CA TYR A 310 -14.76 7.59 7.82
C TYR A 310 -15.49 8.35 8.94
N ASP A 311 -16.72 7.95 9.30
CA ASP A 311 -17.40 8.37 10.54
C ASP A 311 -17.49 9.89 10.71
N GLY A 312 -17.84 10.58 9.62
CA GLY A 312 -17.97 12.03 9.58
C GLY A 312 -16.66 12.82 9.61
N SER A 313 -15.51 12.14 9.48
CA SER A 313 -14.21 12.79 9.27
C SER A 313 -14.26 13.70 8.04
N LYS A 314 -13.71 14.90 8.18
CA LYS A 314 -13.65 15.92 7.14
C LYS A 314 -12.46 16.86 7.39
N PRO A 315 -11.95 17.56 6.35
CA PRO A 315 -10.82 18.46 6.53
C PRO A 315 -11.18 19.61 7.48
N GLU A 316 -10.31 19.86 8.45
CA GLU A 316 -10.39 20.97 9.40
C GLU A 316 -9.10 21.80 9.36
N PRO A 317 -8.92 22.69 8.36
CA PRO A 317 -7.67 23.43 8.17
C PRO A 317 -7.22 24.17 9.44
N GLY A 318 -5.93 24.02 9.78
CA GLY A 318 -5.31 24.60 10.97
C GLY A 318 -5.47 23.76 12.24
N LYS A 319 -6.17 22.62 12.20
CA LYS A 319 -6.19 21.66 13.32
C LYS A 319 -4.90 20.83 13.34
N PRO A 320 -4.42 20.43 14.53
CA PRO A 320 -3.32 19.47 14.64
C PRO A 320 -3.62 18.18 13.88
N GLY A 321 -2.66 17.75 13.08
CA GLY A 321 -2.73 16.53 12.31
C GLY A 321 -2.61 15.25 13.15
N ALA A 322 -3.36 14.23 12.78
CA ALA A 322 -3.20 12.88 13.32
C ALA A 322 -3.63 11.82 12.29
N LEU A 323 -3.24 10.58 12.55
CA LEU A 323 -3.67 9.40 11.80
C LEU A 323 -4.37 8.42 12.74
N LYS A 324 -5.53 7.91 12.33
CA LYS A 324 -6.21 6.82 13.01
C LYS A 324 -6.47 5.69 12.02
N GLU A 325 -5.88 4.54 12.28
CA GLU A 325 -6.14 3.34 11.51
C GLU A 325 -7.46 2.68 11.94
N ARG A 326 -8.20 2.15 10.96
CA ARG A 326 -9.39 1.34 11.16
C ARG A 326 -9.23 0.03 10.39
N ASP A 327 -8.93 -1.04 11.13
CA ASP A 327 -8.74 -2.38 10.60
C ASP A 327 -10.05 -2.97 10.06
N LEU A 328 -10.08 -3.24 8.75
CA LEU A 328 -11.21 -3.83 8.04
C LEU A 328 -11.12 -5.36 7.89
N ALA A 329 -10.04 -6.01 8.36
CA ALA A 329 -9.89 -7.47 8.28
C ALA A 329 -11.08 -8.27 8.84
N PRO A 330 -11.76 -7.85 9.93
CA PRO A 330 -12.94 -8.55 10.43
C PRO A 330 -14.10 -8.65 9.41
N MET A 331 -14.13 -7.77 8.40
CA MET A 331 -15.16 -7.80 7.35
C MET A 331 -14.96 -8.93 6.33
N GLN A 332 -13.80 -9.62 6.33
CA GLN A 332 -13.54 -10.72 5.40
C GLN A 332 -14.61 -11.82 5.49
N GLY A 333 -15.06 -12.19 6.69
CA GLY A 333 -16.08 -13.22 6.88
C GLY A 333 -17.42 -12.82 6.25
N LEU A 334 -17.79 -11.54 6.35
CA LEU A 334 -19.01 -11.01 5.77
C LEU A 334 -18.98 -11.04 4.24
N VAL A 335 -17.93 -10.49 3.62
CA VAL A 335 -17.84 -10.36 2.15
C VAL A 335 -17.62 -11.69 1.44
N LYS A 336 -17.09 -12.70 2.15
CA LYS A 336 -16.97 -14.08 1.66
C LYS A 336 -18.26 -14.89 1.85
N SER A 337 -19.26 -14.37 2.57
CA SER A 337 -20.48 -15.11 2.88
C SER A 337 -21.41 -15.27 1.65
N PRO A 338 -22.17 -16.38 1.57
CA PRO A 338 -23.21 -16.53 0.54
C PRO A 338 -24.31 -15.44 0.62
N GLY A 339 -24.55 -14.90 1.83
CA GLY A 339 -25.51 -13.81 2.04
C GLY A 339 -25.10 -12.54 1.30
N PHE A 340 -23.81 -12.16 1.39
CA PHE A 340 -23.27 -11.01 0.67
C PHE A 340 -23.39 -11.17 -0.85
N LYS A 341 -23.07 -12.35 -1.38
CA LYS A 341 -23.19 -12.61 -2.82
C LYS A 341 -24.62 -12.52 -3.35
N LYS A 342 -25.63 -12.68 -2.49
CA LYS A 342 -27.04 -12.44 -2.85
C LYS A 342 -27.47 -10.98 -2.67
N ASN A 343 -26.98 -10.33 -1.62
CA ASN A 343 -27.35 -8.96 -1.28
C ASN A 343 -26.11 -8.16 -0.79
N PRO A 344 -25.45 -7.37 -1.66
CA PRO A 344 -24.26 -6.62 -1.27
C PRO A 344 -24.54 -5.52 -0.23
N GLU A 345 -25.78 -5.02 -0.15
CA GLU A 345 -26.19 -3.96 0.80
C GLU A 345 -26.00 -4.34 2.27
N ILE A 346 -25.77 -5.62 2.60
CA ILE A 346 -25.44 -6.02 3.97
C ILE A 346 -24.10 -5.42 4.43
N LEU A 347 -23.17 -5.18 3.51
CA LEU A 347 -21.88 -4.55 3.82
C LEU A 347 -22.07 -3.07 4.17
N ALA A 348 -22.93 -2.35 3.43
CA ALA A 348 -23.23 -0.94 3.69
C ALA A 348 -23.84 -0.68 5.08
N LYS A 349 -24.39 -1.72 5.72
CA LYS A 349 -24.98 -1.67 7.07
C LYS A 349 -24.06 -2.22 8.16
N ALA A 350 -22.89 -2.73 7.78
CA ALA A 350 -21.94 -3.28 8.73
C ALA A 350 -21.26 -2.15 9.53
N THR A 351 -20.93 -2.46 10.77
CA THR A 351 -20.18 -1.57 11.67
C THR A 351 -18.91 -2.27 12.11
N LEU A 352 -17.83 -1.51 12.28
CA LEU A 352 -16.52 -1.99 12.75
C LEU A 352 -16.44 -2.10 14.27
#